data_AF-Q47GB6-F1
#
_entry.id   AF-Q47GB6-F1
#
_cell.length_a   1.000
_cell.length_b   1.000
_cell.length_c   1.000
_cell.angle_alpha   90.00
_cell.angle_beta   90.00
_cell.angle_gamma   90.00
#
_symmetry.space_group_name_H-M   'P 1'
#
loop_
_entity.id
_entity.type
_entity.pdbx_description
1 polymer ?
#
loop_
_entity_poly.entity_id
_entity_poly.type
_entity_poly.pdbx_seq_one_letter_code
_entity_poly.pdbx_strand_id
1 'polypeptide(L)'
;MNIPMTLHAAARQQQRGIPPLIMEWLSTYGACRHDHRGVEILYFDKQSRKALARDVGEEIVSRLSALLDTYAVVSDSGSVITVGHRFKRVCH
;
A
#
# COMPACT_ATOMS: atom_id res chain seq x y z
N MET A 1 10.51 3.61 -4.72
CA MET A 1 11.17 4.48 -3.71
C MET A 1 11.03 3.79 -2.36
N ASN A 2 11.98 3.91 -1.42
CA ASN A 2 11.88 3.21 -0.13
C ASN A 2 11.36 4.19 0.94
N ILE A 3 10.11 4.03 1.37
CA ILE A 3 9.50 4.90 2.39
C ILE A 3 9.94 4.41 3.77
N PRO A 4 10.49 5.28 4.64
CA PRO A 4 10.93 4.87 5.97
C PRO A 4 9.75 4.33 6.79
N MET A 5 9.94 3.17 7.41
CA MET A 5 8.93 2.54 8.25
C MET A 5 9.23 2.76 9.73
N THR A 6 8.21 3.12 10.49
CA THR A 6 8.31 3.11 11.95
C THR A 6 8.36 1.67 12.48
N LEU A 7 8.91 1.48 13.69
CA LEU A 7 8.88 0.20 14.38
C LEU A 7 7.46 -0.37 14.50
N HIS A 8 6.47 0.51 14.73
CA HIS A 8 5.06 0.13 14.77
C HIS A 8 4.58 -0.42 13.42
N ALA A 9 4.85 0.29 12.32
CA ALA A 9 4.47 -0.15 10.99
C ALA A 9 5.14 -1.47 10.60
N ALA A 10 6.43 -1.64 10.88
CA ALA A 10 7.17 -2.87 10.58
C ALA A 10 6.58 -4.07 11.34
N ALA A 11 6.28 -3.91 12.64
CA ALA A 11 5.63 -4.94 13.43
C ALA A 11 4.23 -5.30 12.88
N ARG A 12 3.45 -4.30 12.46
CA ARG A 12 2.13 -4.52 11.83
C ARG A 12 2.23 -5.21 10.48
N GLN A 13 3.23 -4.87 9.68
CA GLN A 13 3.49 -5.52 8.40
C GLN A 13 3.71 -7.03 8.60
N GLN A 14 4.56 -7.39 9.57
CA GLN A 14 4.87 -8.77 9.90
C GLN A 14 3.65 -9.51 10.44
N GLN A 15 2.93 -8.92 11.40
CA GLN A 15 1.71 -9.52 11.97
C GLN A 15 0.61 -9.79 10.93
N ARG A 16 0.60 -9.04 9.83
CA ARG A 16 -0.40 -9.13 8.77
C ARG A 16 0.08 -9.93 7.56
N GLY A 17 1.29 -10.50 7.62
CA GLY A 17 1.89 -11.28 6.55
C GLY A 17 2.02 -10.49 5.24
N ILE A 18 2.25 -9.17 5.31
CA ILE A 18 2.41 -8.32 4.13
C ILE A 18 3.88 -8.40 3.67
N PRO A 19 4.16 -8.93 2.48
CA PRO A 19 5.53 -8.99 1.98
C PRO A 19 6.11 -7.58 1.74
N PRO A 20 7.42 -7.35 1.98
CA PRO A 20 8.09 -6.08 1.66
C PRO A 20 7.90 -5.63 0.21
N LEU A 21 7.86 -6.58 -0.74
CA LEU A 21 7.58 -6.33 -2.16
C LEU A 21 6.28 -5.54 -2.38
N ILE A 22 5.24 -5.82 -1.60
CA ILE A 22 3.97 -5.10 -1.71
C ILE A 22 4.12 -3.65 -1.26
N MET A 23 4.94 -3.39 -0.24
CA MET A 23 5.24 -2.02 0.21
C MET A 23 6.06 -1.26 -0.85
N GLU A 24 7.00 -1.92 -1.51
CA GLU A 24 7.77 -1.32 -2.62
C GLU A 24 6.87 -0.95 -3.81
N TRP A 25 5.97 -1.85 -4.19
CA TRP A 25 4.97 -1.58 -5.23
C TRP A 25 4.00 -0.49 -4.81
N LEU A 26 3.58 -0.47 -3.54
CA LEU A 26 2.68 0.55 -3.02
C LEU A 26 3.35 1.93 -3.05
N SER A 27 4.64 2.02 -2.72
CA SER A 27 5.39 3.26 -2.83
C SER A 27 5.60 3.71 -4.28
N THR A 28 5.65 2.79 -5.23
CA THR A 28 6.03 3.09 -6.62
C THR A 28 4.83 3.35 -7.51
N TYR A 29 3.76 2.58 -7.35
CA TYR A 29 2.56 2.62 -8.19
C TYR A 29 1.32 3.08 -7.44
N GLY A 30 1.34 3.05 -6.10
CA GLY A 30 0.18 3.37 -5.28
C GLY A 30 -0.31 4.80 -5.48
N ALA A 31 -1.62 4.99 -5.36
CA ALA A 31 -2.23 6.29 -5.30
C ALA A 31 -2.13 6.85 -3.88
N CYS A 32 -1.92 8.16 -3.77
CA CYS A 32 -1.94 8.87 -2.50
C CYS A 32 -3.25 9.63 -2.33
N ARG A 33 -3.86 9.54 -1.14
CA ARG A 33 -4.98 10.40 -0.74
C ARG A 33 -4.60 11.16 0.53
N HIS A 34 -4.69 12.48 0.45
CA HIS A 34 -4.44 13.39 1.56
C HIS A 34 -5.76 13.62 2.29
N ASP A 35 -5.79 13.44 3.61
CA ASP A 35 -7.00 13.65 4.42
C ASP A 35 -7.10 15.07 5.03
N HIS A 36 -6.34 16.06 4.51
CA HIS A 36 -6.25 17.44 5.06
C HIS A 36 -5.92 17.54 6.56
N ARG A 37 -5.65 16.42 7.25
CA ARG A 37 -5.39 16.28 8.68
C ARG A 37 -3.92 15.92 8.97
N GLY A 38 -3.01 16.17 8.01
CA GLY A 38 -1.58 15.89 8.15
C GLY A 38 -1.20 14.42 8.01
N VAL A 39 -2.06 13.62 7.37
CA VAL A 39 -1.81 12.19 7.12
C VAL A 39 -2.16 11.85 5.68
N GLU A 40 -1.31 11.04 5.07
CA GLU A 40 -1.45 10.54 3.71
C GLU A 40 -1.74 9.04 3.73
N ILE A 41 -2.64 8.59 2.86
CA ILE A 41 -2.99 7.18 2.73
C ILE A 41 -2.56 6.73 1.33
N LEU A 42 -1.61 5.80 1.29
CA LEU A 42 -1.20 5.09 0.10
C LEU A 42 -2.04 3.82 -0.07
N TYR A 43 -2.58 3.59 -1.25
CA TYR A 43 -3.35 2.40 -1.59
C TYR A 43 -3.22 2.06 -3.08
N PHE A 44 -3.54 0.82 -3.45
CA PHE A 44 -3.65 0.45 -4.86
C PHE A 44 -5.03 0.78 -5.40
N ASP A 45 -5.10 1.74 -6.33
CA ASP A 45 -6.32 2.00 -7.09
C ASP A 45 -6.33 1.21 -8.42
N LYS A 46 -7.38 1.43 -9.24
CA LYS A 46 -7.48 0.77 -10.55
C LYS A 46 -6.32 1.14 -11.48
N GLN A 47 -5.84 2.38 -11.43
CA GLN A 47 -4.76 2.88 -12.26
C GLN A 47 -3.41 2.33 -11.79
N SER A 48 -3.15 2.32 -10.48
CA SER A 48 -1.99 1.69 -9.83
C SER A 48 -1.86 0.22 -10.22
N ARG A 49 -2.96 -0.54 -10.15
CA ARG A 49 -2.96 -1.96 -10.51
C ARG A 49 -2.70 -2.17 -12.00
N LYS A 50 -3.24 -1.30 -12.86
CA LYS A 50 -3.00 -1.35 -14.31
C LYS A 50 -1.56 -1.00 -14.67
N ALA A 51 -0.97 -0.01 -14.00
CA ALA A 51 0.44 0.36 -14.16
C ALA A 51 1.35 -0.80 -13.71
N LEU A 52 1.11 -1.33 -12.51
CA LEU A 52 1.83 -2.50 -12.00
C LEU A 52 1.71 -3.71 -12.94
N ALA A 53 0.53 -3.97 -13.50
CA ALA A 53 0.31 -5.08 -14.42
C ALA A 53 1.03 -4.89 -15.77
N ARG A 54 1.26 -3.65 -16.21
CA ARG A 54 2.05 -3.37 -17.41
C ARG A 54 3.53 -3.67 -17.21
N ASP A 55 4.05 -3.38 -16.02
CA ASP A 55 5.49 -3.48 -15.74
C ASP A 55 5.88 -4.86 -15.21
N VAL A 56 5.03 -5.48 -14.39
CA VAL A 56 5.27 -6.80 -13.76
C VAL A 56 4.53 -7.93 -14.47
N GLY A 57 3.43 -7.62 -15.18
CA GLY A 57 2.60 -8.60 -15.88
C GLY A 57 1.25 -8.87 -15.20
N GLU A 58 0.21 -9.03 -16.01
CA GLU A 58 -1.17 -9.24 -15.55
C GLU A 58 -1.33 -10.53 -14.74
N GLU A 59 -0.63 -11.61 -15.09
CA GLU A 59 -0.74 -12.88 -14.39
C GLU A 59 -0.25 -12.77 -12.93
N ILE A 60 0.87 -12.08 -12.71
CA ILE A 60 1.44 -11.87 -11.37
C ILE A 60 0.50 -11.00 -10.53
N VAL A 61 0.01 -9.90 -11.10
CA VAL A 61 -0.94 -9.02 -10.43
C VAL A 61 -2.24 -9.74 -10.07
N SER A 62 -2.72 -10.64 -10.93
CA SER A 62 -3.90 -11.45 -10.65
C SER A 62 -3.67 -12.42 -9.48
N ARG A 63 -2.55 -13.15 -9.48
CA ARG A 63 -2.18 -14.10 -8.40
C ARG A 63 -1.99 -13.40 -7.05
N LEU A 64 -1.47 -12.16 -7.07
CA LEU A 64 -1.20 -11.38 -5.86
C LEU A 64 -2.31 -10.38 -5.53
N SER A 65 -3.46 -10.45 -6.21
CA SER A 65 -4.56 -9.48 -6.07
C SER A 65 -5.03 -9.30 -4.62
N ALA A 66 -5.07 -10.37 -3.82
CA ALA A 66 -5.41 -10.32 -2.40
C ALA A 66 -4.43 -9.48 -1.56
N LEU A 67 -3.15 -9.48 -1.92
CA LEU A 67 -2.13 -8.66 -1.26
C LEU A 67 -2.16 -7.20 -1.73
N LEU A 68 -2.68 -6.94 -2.93
CA LEU A 68 -2.88 -5.60 -3.47
C LEU A 68 -4.08 -4.86 -2.88
N ASP A 69 -4.78 -5.47 -1.91
CA ASP A 69 -5.72 -4.75 -1.04
C ASP A 69 -5.00 -4.10 0.17
N THR A 70 -3.66 -4.08 0.17
CA THR A 70 -2.86 -3.38 1.19
C THR A 70 -2.97 -1.87 1.07
N TYR A 71 -3.04 -1.18 2.20
CA TYR A 71 -2.88 0.26 2.34
C TYR A 71 -1.79 0.59 3.37
N ALA A 72 -1.19 1.76 3.23
CA ALA A 72 -0.22 2.32 4.16
C ALA A 72 -0.65 3.74 4.55
N VAL A 73 -0.46 4.06 5.81
CA VAL A 73 -0.69 5.39 6.37
C VAL A 73 0.67 6.02 6.60
N VAL A 74 0.87 7.19 6.00
CA VAL A 74 2.11 7.95 6.01
C VAL A 74 1.86 9.25 6.78
N SER A 75 2.74 9.56 7.73
CA SER A 75 2.71 10.84 8.43
C SER A 75 3.11 11.99 7.51
N ASP A 76 2.79 13.22 7.91
CA ASP A 76 3.32 14.46 7.32
C ASP A 76 4.85 14.46 7.13
N SER A 77 5.59 13.78 8.00
CA SER A 77 7.04 13.62 7.93
C SER A 77 7.52 12.61 6.87
N GLY A 78 6.61 11.98 6.11
CA GLY A 78 6.94 10.99 5.08
C GLY A 78 7.26 9.59 5.59
N SER A 79 6.90 9.25 6.83
CA SER A 79 7.15 7.93 7.42
C SER A 79 5.90 7.08 7.50
N VAL A 80 6.00 5.78 7.18
CA VAL A 80 4.88 4.85 7.34
C VAL A 80 4.65 4.59 8.82
N ILE A 81 3.49 5.01 9.32
CA ILE A 81 3.06 4.83 10.71
C ILE A 81 2.22 3.57 10.88
N THR A 82 1.51 3.11 9.84
CA THR A 82 0.67 1.90 9.89
C THR A 82 0.50 1.31 8.50
N VAL A 83 0.42 -0.02 8.41
CA VAL A 83 0.11 -0.77 7.17
C VAL A 83 -0.96 -1.80 7.44
N GLY A 84 -1.87 -2.05 6.51
CA GLY A 84 -2.91 -3.06 6.71
C GLY A 84 -3.59 -3.52 5.43
N HIS A 85 -4.38 -4.59 5.55
CA HIS A 85 -5.22 -5.08 4.47
C HIS A 85 -6.59 -4.38 4.52
N ARG A 86 -7.09 -3.95 3.36
CA ARG A 86 -8.41 -3.37 3.20
C ARG A 86 -9.44 -4.48 2.95
N PHE A 87 -9.94 -5.08 4.03
CA PHE A 87 -10.92 -6.18 3.94
C PHE A 87 -12.37 -5.76 3.63
N LYS A 88 -12.66 -4.47 3.44
CA LYS A 88 -13.99 -4.00 3.03
C LYS A 88 -13.89 -3.00 1.89
N ARG A 89 -14.75 -3.18 0.87
CA ARG A 89 -15.21 -2.06 0.05
C ARG A 89 -15.70 -0.98 1.02
N VAL A 90 -15.22 0.24 0.85
CA VAL A 90 -15.93 1.41 1.42
C VAL A 90 -17.24 1.45 0.65
N CYS A 91 -18.25 0.75 1.17
CA CYS A 91 -19.63 0.92 0.74
C CYS A 91 -20.06 2.26 1.31
N HIS A 92 -20.37 3.19 0.41
CA HIS A 92 -20.95 4.48 0.71
C HIS A 92 -22.47 4.34 0.87
#